data_AF-A0A800BW04-F1
#
_entry.id   AF-A0A800BW04-F1
#
_cell.length_a   1.000
_cell.length_b   1.000
_cell.length_c   1.000
_cell.angle_alpha   90.00
_cell.angle_beta   90.00
_cell.angle_gamma   90.00
#
_symmetry.space_group_name_H-M   'P 1'
#
loop_
_entity.id
_entity.type
_entity.pdbx_description
1 polymer ?
#
loop_
_entity_poly.entity_id
_entity_poly.type
_entity_poly.pdbx_seq_one_letter_code
_entity_poly.pdbx_strand_id
1 'polypeptide(L)'
;MARLKEFYRKEVLPKLMEQFGYKSPMEVPKLTKITLNMGVGEALGDKKVLDNAMADMAAIAGQRPIKTLARKSVAGFKLREGWPIGCKVTLRGDRMYEFLDRLINIALPRVRDFRGVSSKSFDGRGNYNMGVREQIIFPEIEFEKVDAIRGMDISI
;
A
#
# COMPACT_ATOMS: atom_id res chain seq x y z
N MET A 1 15.50 -2.25 -15.10
CA MET A 1 14.81 -0.97 -14.82
C MET A 1 13.33 -1.26 -14.64
N ALA A 2 12.66 -0.64 -13.67
CA ALA A 2 11.22 -0.82 -13.49
C ALA A 2 10.46 -0.24 -14.70
N ARG A 3 9.61 -1.05 -15.36
CA ARG A 3 8.85 -0.68 -16.57
C ARG A 3 8.10 0.65 -16.41
N LEU A 4 7.41 0.83 -15.28
CA LEU A 4 6.65 2.05 -15.01
C LEU A 4 7.53 3.30 -14.84
N LYS A 5 8.77 3.15 -14.39
CA LYS A 5 9.71 4.28 -14.26
C LYS A 5 10.15 4.78 -15.63
N GLU A 6 10.37 3.88 -16.59
CA GLU A 6 10.65 4.27 -17.97
C GLU A 6 9.43 4.88 -18.65
N PHE A 7 8.25 4.26 -18.47
CA PHE A 7 6.98 4.79 -18.98
C PHE A 7 6.71 6.20 -18.46
N TYR A 8 6.95 6.46 -17.17
CA TYR A 8 6.81 7.78 -16.58
C TYR A 8 7.69 8.82 -17.28
N ARG A 9 8.96 8.49 -17.52
CA ARG A 9 9.93 9.42 -18.13
C ARG A 9 9.69 9.65 -19.62
N LYS A 10 9.36 8.59 -20.36
CA LYS A 10 9.24 8.65 -21.83
C LYS A 10 7.88 9.16 -22.29
N GLU A 11 6.81 8.83 -21.57
CA GLU A 11 5.45 9.13 -22.02
C GLU A 11 4.68 10.08 -21.09
N VAL A 12 4.67 9.80 -19.78
CA VAL A 12 3.82 10.55 -18.84
C VAL A 12 4.32 11.98 -18.68
N LEU A 13 5.64 12.16 -18.53
CA LEU A 13 6.24 13.47 -18.32
C LEU A 13 5.97 14.44 -19.50
N PRO A 14 6.23 14.07 -20.77
CA PRO A 14 5.89 14.94 -21.91
C PRO A 14 4.40 15.26 -21.99
N LYS A 15 3.52 14.26 -21.81
CA LYS A 15 2.05 14.46 -21.86
C LYS A 15 1.56 15.43 -20.79
N LEU A 16 2.08 15.34 -19.56
CA LEU A 16 1.72 16.25 -18.47
C LEU A 16 2.27 17.66 -18.70
N MET A 17 3.48 17.81 -19.27
CA MET A 17 4.01 19.12 -19.62
C MET A 17 3.17 19.82 -20.68
N GLU A 18 2.75 19.10 -21.72
CA GLU A 18 1.90 19.63 -22.78
C GLU A 18 0.49 19.99 -22.25
N GLN A 19 -0.12 19.09 -21.47
CA GLN A 19 -1.48 19.28 -20.96
C GLN A 19 -1.61 20.45 -19.97
N PHE A 20 -0.62 20.63 -19.09
CA PHE A 20 -0.68 21.63 -18.01
C PHE A 20 0.21 22.86 -18.25
N GLY A 21 1.00 22.87 -19.33
CA GLY A 21 1.85 24.02 -19.70
C GLY A 21 2.96 24.32 -18.70
N TYR A 22 3.49 23.29 -18.02
CA TYR A 22 4.58 23.47 -17.04
C TYR A 22 5.83 24.05 -17.71
N LYS A 23 6.47 25.02 -17.03
CA LYS A 23 7.66 25.70 -17.56
C LYS A 23 8.94 24.90 -17.32
N SER A 24 8.92 24.05 -16.29
CA SER A 24 10.06 23.24 -15.89
C SER A 24 9.66 21.77 -15.78
N PRO A 25 10.48 20.82 -16.29
CA PRO A 25 10.25 19.39 -16.10
C PRO A 25 10.17 18.96 -14.63
N MET A 26 10.75 19.77 -13.72
CA MET A 26 10.76 19.49 -12.28
C MET A 26 9.44 19.82 -11.58
N GLU A 27 8.54 20.59 -12.23
CA GLU A 27 7.20 20.89 -11.71
C GLU A 27 6.23 19.72 -11.91
N VAL A 28 6.56 18.79 -12.81
CA VAL A 28 5.71 17.65 -13.12
C VAL A 28 5.55 16.75 -11.89
N PRO A 29 4.31 16.37 -11.51
CA PRO A 29 4.06 15.48 -10.38
C PRO A 29 4.83 14.17 -10.52
N LYS A 30 5.44 13.73 -9.42
CA LYS A 30 6.16 12.46 -9.33
C LYS A 30 5.69 11.66 -8.12
N LEU A 31 5.69 10.35 -8.27
CA LEU A 31 5.47 9.44 -7.16
C LEU A 31 6.66 9.50 -6.19
N THR A 32 6.39 9.79 -4.92
CA THR A 32 7.43 9.97 -3.90
C THR A 32 7.67 8.71 -3.07
N LYS A 33 6.58 8.05 -2.65
CA LYS A 33 6.59 6.83 -1.86
C LYS A 33 5.23 6.16 -1.99
N ILE A 34 5.19 4.83 -1.81
CA ILE A 34 3.94 4.11 -1.54
C ILE A 34 4.05 3.53 -0.14
N THR A 35 3.05 3.74 0.69
CA THR A 35 2.98 3.17 2.04
C THR A 35 1.86 2.17 2.11
N LEU A 36 2.20 0.95 2.51
CA LEU A 36 1.23 -0.09 2.81
C LEU A 36 1.08 -0.17 4.32
N ASN A 37 -0.15 -0.26 4.79
CA ASN A 37 -0.48 -0.30 6.19
C ASN A 37 -1.57 -1.34 6.44
N MET A 38 -1.39 -2.16 7.47
CA MET A 38 -2.42 -3.08 7.96
C MET A 38 -2.64 -2.80 9.44
N GLY A 39 -3.89 -2.50 9.79
CA GLY A 39 -4.34 -2.45 11.18
C GLY A 39 -4.74 -3.84 11.64
N VAL A 40 -4.04 -4.37 12.65
CA VAL A 40 -4.27 -5.73 13.17
C VAL A 40 -4.70 -5.61 14.63
N GLY A 41 -5.94 -5.20 14.86
CA GLY A 41 -6.49 -5.03 16.22
C GLY A 41 -6.55 -6.33 17.02
N GLU A 42 -6.66 -7.47 16.34
CA GLU A 42 -6.65 -8.81 16.93
C GLU A 42 -5.29 -9.18 17.55
N ALA A 43 -4.22 -8.46 17.20
CA ALA A 43 -2.87 -8.66 17.75
C ALA A 43 -2.80 -8.42 19.27
N LEU A 44 -3.82 -7.76 19.85
CA LEU A 44 -3.95 -7.56 21.30
C LEU A 44 -4.15 -8.87 22.06
N GLY A 45 -4.86 -9.83 21.46
CA GLY A 45 -5.12 -11.14 22.04
C GLY A 45 -4.03 -12.16 21.71
N ASP A 46 -3.53 -12.14 20.46
CA ASP A 46 -2.50 -13.07 20.01
C ASP A 46 -1.40 -12.37 19.20
N LYS A 47 -0.18 -12.42 19.73
CA LYS A 47 1.01 -11.85 19.08
C LYS A 47 1.36 -12.57 17.77
N LYS A 48 0.99 -13.84 17.60
CA LYS A 48 1.29 -14.62 16.38
C LYS A 48 0.55 -14.07 15.17
N VAL A 49 -0.68 -13.57 15.34
CA VAL A 49 -1.48 -12.95 14.27
C VAL A 49 -0.74 -11.76 13.66
N LEU A 50 -0.03 -10.99 14.49
CA LEU A 50 0.80 -9.89 14.00
C LEU A 50 2.01 -10.39 13.20
N ASP A 51 2.66 -11.44 13.66
CA ASP A 51 3.82 -12.01 12.96
C ASP A 51 3.42 -12.62 11.60
N ASN A 52 2.23 -13.24 11.51
CA ASN A 52 1.65 -13.71 10.25
C ASN A 52 1.33 -12.54 9.31
N ALA A 53 0.68 -11.47 9.81
CA ALA A 53 0.41 -10.27 9.01
C ALA A 53 1.70 -9.60 8.51
N MET A 54 2.78 -9.64 9.30
CA MET A 54 4.08 -9.16 8.84
C MET A 54 4.68 -10.04 7.75
N ALA A 55 4.51 -11.36 7.83
CA ALA A 55 4.97 -12.28 6.79
C ALA A 55 4.22 -12.04 5.47
N ASP A 56 2.89 -11.89 5.53
CA ASP A 56 2.05 -11.56 4.38
C ASP A 56 2.49 -10.24 3.73
N MET A 57 2.64 -9.18 4.53
CA MET A 57 3.08 -7.88 4.02
C MET A 57 4.52 -7.93 3.48
N ALA A 58 5.40 -8.75 4.06
CA ALA A 58 6.75 -8.94 3.53
C ALA A 58 6.74 -9.63 2.17
N ALA A 59 5.89 -10.65 1.99
CA ALA A 59 5.72 -11.34 0.71
C ALA A 59 5.19 -10.39 -0.37
N ILE A 60 4.15 -9.60 -0.05
CA ILE A 60 3.56 -8.62 -0.97
C ILE A 60 4.58 -7.53 -1.34
N ALA A 61 5.24 -6.92 -0.35
CA ALA A 61 6.08 -5.75 -0.56
C ALA A 61 7.52 -6.07 -0.98
N GLY A 62 7.97 -7.33 -0.83
CA GLY A 62 9.39 -7.71 -1.01
C GLY A 62 10.33 -7.00 -0.01
N GLN A 63 9.78 -6.52 1.11
CA GLN A 63 10.50 -5.75 2.11
C GLN A 63 9.95 -6.04 3.50
N ARG A 64 10.84 -6.25 4.47
CA ARG A 64 10.44 -6.49 5.86
C ARG A 64 9.65 -5.29 6.41
N PRO A 65 8.40 -5.49 6.86
CA PRO A 65 7.60 -4.42 7.42
C PRO A 65 8.04 -4.07 8.84
N ILE A 66 7.62 -2.88 9.29
CA ILE A 66 7.88 -2.36 10.63
C ILE A 66 6.60 -2.52 11.46
N LYS A 67 6.72 -3.00 12.69
CA LYS A 67 5.61 -3.05 13.66
C LYS A 67 5.23 -1.63 14.09
N THR A 68 3.95 -1.28 14.00
CA THR A 68 3.43 0.00 14.47
C THR A 68 2.95 -0.14 15.92
N LEU A 69 3.42 0.76 16.78
CA LEU A 69 3.08 0.79 18.18
C LEU A 69 2.01 1.85 18.45
N ALA A 70 1.15 1.58 19.43
CA ALA A 70 0.18 2.52 19.94
C ALA A 70 0.86 3.74 20.57
N ARG A 71 0.51 4.94 20.11
CA ARG A 71 1.06 6.21 20.66
C ARG A 71 0.42 6.64 21.97
N LYS A 72 -0.79 6.19 22.25
CA LYS A 72 -1.57 6.56 23.44
C LYS A 72 -2.40 5.36 23.88
N SER A 73 -2.64 5.27 25.18
CA SER A 73 -3.59 4.31 25.74
C SER A 73 -5.02 4.74 25.44
N VAL A 74 -5.86 3.81 24.98
CA VAL A 74 -7.27 4.06 24.67
C VAL A 74 -8.11 2.93 25.26
N ALA A 75 -8.84 3.22 26.35
CA ALA A 75 -9.60 2.23 27.11
C ALA A 75 -10.68 1.53 26.27
N GLY A 76 -11.35 2.26 25.37
CA GLY A 76 -12.41 1.70 24.50
C GLY A 76 -11.92 0.58 23.57
N PHE A 77 -10.66 0.66 23.15
CA PHE A 77 -10.02 -0.40 22.34
C PHE A 77 -9.18 -1.36 23.19
N LYS A 78 -9.26 -1.28 24.53
CA LYS A 78 -8.43 -2.04 25.48
C LYS A 78 -6.93 -1.92 25.18
N LEU A 79 -6.52 -0.77 24.67
CA LEU A 79 -5.18 -0.53 24.15
C LEU A 79 -4.31 0.23 25.16
N ARG A 80 -3.07 -0.22 25.35
CA ARG A 80 -2.05 0.50 26.12
C ARG A 80 -0.99 1.09 25.20
N GLU A 81 -0.41 2.20 25.62
CA GLU A 81 0.72 2.83 24.93
C GLU A 81 1.89 1.84 24.78
N GLY A 82 2.56 1.89 23.63
CA GLY A 82 3.68 1.02 23.30
C GLY A 82 3.30 -0.39 22.84
N TRP A 83 2.00 -0.74 22.82
CA TRP A 83 1.58 -2.05 22.32
C TRP A 83 1.59 -2.12 20.79
N PRO A 84 2.04 -3.25 20.20
CA PRO A 84 2.04 -3.43 18.76
C PRO A 84 0.63 -3.76 18.25
N ILE A 85 0.14 -2.97 17.29
CA ILE A 85 -1.25 -3.02 16.79
C ILE A 85 -1.37 -3.12 15.27
N GLY A 86 -0.24 -3.15 14.57
CA GLY A 86 -0.25 -3.23 13.12
C GLY A 86 1.15 -3.31 12.55
N CYS A 87 1.19 -3.31 11.23
CA CYS A 87 2.44 -3.31 10.47
C CYS A 87 2.32 -2.34 9.30
N LYS A 88 3.46 -1.75 8.93
CA LYS A 88 3.55 -0.90 7.75
C LYS A 88 4.86 -1.10 7.02
N VAL A 89 4.85 -0.81 5.74
CA VAL A 89 6.06 -0.75 4.91
C VAL A 89 5.99 0.48 4.01
N THR A 90 7.10 1.17 3.85
CA THR A 90 7.23 2.30 2.92
C THR A 90 8.16 1.90 1.79
N LEU A 91 7.62 1.86 0.58
CA LEU A 91 8.32 1.58 -0.65
C LEU A 91 8.73 2.90 -1.30
N ARG A 92 9.98 2.95 -1.79
CA ARG A 92 10.56 4.09 -2.51
C ARG A 92 11.41 3.61 -3.67
N GLY A 93 11.68 4.50 -4.61
CA GLY A 93 12.54 4.21 -5.76
C GLY A 93 11.95 3.10 -6.63
N ASP A 94 12.77 2.14 -7.05
CA ASP A 94 12.35 1.12 -8.03
C ASP A 94 11.32 0.14 -7.47
N ARG A 95 11.44 -0.25 -6.19
CA ARG A 95 10.48 -1.15 -5.51
C ARG A 95 9.06 -0.58 -5.47
N MET A 96 8.94 0.74 -5.38
CA MET A 96 7.65 1.44 -5.42
C MET A 96 6.99 1.27 -6.79
N TYR A 97 7.75 1.47 -7.87
CA TYR A 97 7.25 1.30 -9.24
C TYR A 97 6.91 -0.17 -9.54
N GLU A 98 7.71 -1.12 -9.08
CA GLU A 98 7.44 -2.55 -9.25
C GLU A 98 6.19 -3.00 -8.48
N PHE A 99 6.00 -2.51 -7.25
CA PHE A 99 4.77 -2.76 -6.50
C PHE A 99 3.56 -2.14 -7.19
N LEU A 100 3.66 -0.91 -7.68
CA LEU A 100 2.57 -0.25 -8.40
C LEU A 100 2.19 -1.02 -9.68
N ASP A 101 3.18 -1.55 -10.40
CA ASP A 101 2.95 -2.35 -11.60
C ASP A 101 2.19 -3.63 -11.28
N ARG A 102 2.61 -4.35 -10.22
CA ARG A 102 1.90 -5.54 -9.71
C ARG A 102 0.50 -5.19 -9.22
N LEU A 103 0.33 -4.06 -8.53
CA LEU A 103 -0.98 -3.62 -8.03
C LEU A 103 -1.97 -3.41 -9.18
N ILE A 104 -1.57 -2.64 -10.19
CA ILE A 104 -2.45 -2.27 -11.31
C ILE A 104 -2.71 -3.45 -12.24
N ASN A 105 -1.66 -4.16 -12.65
CA ASN A 105 -1.77 -5.18 -13.71
C ASN A 105 -2.15 -6.56 -13.20
N ILE A 106 -1.91 -6.88 -11.92
CA ILE A 106 -2.10 -8.23 -11.37
C ILE A 106 -3.14 -8.24 -10.26
N ALA A 107 -2.98 -7.39 -9.24
CA ALA A 107 -3.80 -7.49 -8.03
C ALA A 107 -5.21 -6.89 -8.19
N LEU A 108 -5.34 -5.69 -8.77
CA LEU A 108 -6.65 -5.04 -8.96
C LEU A 108 -7.64 -5.86 -9.81
N PRO A 109 -7.24 -6.50 -10.93
CA PRO A 109 -8.13 -7.37 -11.69
C PRO A 109 -8.63 -8.59 -10.93
N ARG A 110 -7.91 -9.02 -9.88
CA ARG A 110 -8.28 -10.17 -9.03
C ARG A 110 -9.22 -9.79 -7.88
N VAL A 111 -9.50 -8.50 -7.69
CA VAL A 111 -10.47 -8.05 -6.70
C VAL A 111 -11.87 -8.53 -7.09
N ARG A 112 -12.57 -9.18 -6.16
CA ARG A 112 -13.95 -9.62 -6.38
C ARG A 112 -14.85 -8.42 -6.71
N ASP A 113 -15.64 -8.54 -7.78
CA ASP A 113 -16.55 -7.50 -8.28
C ASP A 113 -15.86 -6.13 -8.50
N PHE A 114 -14.68 -6.14 -9.12
CA PHE A 114 -13.94 -4.90 -9.39
C PHE A 114 -14.71 -3.97 -10.34
N ARG A 115 -15.17 -2.82 -9.82
CA ARG A 115 -15.88 -1.77 -10.58
C ARG A 115 -15.01 -0.54 -10.88
N GLY A 116 -13.69 -0.68 -10.76
CA GLY A 116 -12.74 0.43 -10.83
C GLY A 116 -12.43 1.02 -9.45
N VAL A 117 -11.44 1.92 -9.43
CA VAL A 117 -11.03 2.64 -8.22
C VAL A 117 -11.75 3.99 -8.15
N SER A 118 -12.12 4.41 -6.94
CA SER A 118 -12.83 5.68 -6.73
C SER A 118 -11.94 6.86 -7.04
N SER A 119 -12.40 7.80 -7.87
CA SER A 119 -11.72 9.07 -8.13
C SER A 119 -11.83 10.07 -6.97
N LYS A 120 -12.64 9.78 -5.95
CA LYS A 120 -12.86 10.67 -4.79
C LYS A 120 -11.85 10.44 -3.66
N SER A 121 -11.01 9.40 -3.74
CA SER A 121 -10.11 9.03 -2.64
C SER A 121 -8.81 9.83 -2.58
N PHE A 122 -8.79 11.02 -3.17
CA PHE A 122 -7.68 11.97 -3.04
C PHE A 122 -7.84 12.80 -1.77
N ASP A 123 -6.73 13.12 -1.13
CA ASP A 123 -6.68 13.89 0.11
C ASP A 123 -6.75 15.43 -0.09
N GLY A 124 -7.01 15.87 -1.32
CA GLY A 124 -7.02 17.29 -1.71
C GLY A 124 -5.64 17.92 -1.94
N ARG A 125 -4.55 17.18 -1.66
CA ARG A 125 -3.17 17.62 -1.91
C ARG A 125 -2.45 16.78 -2.96
N GLY A 126 -3.19 15.91 -3.65
CA GLY A 126 -2.67 15.06 -4.72
C GLY A 126 -2.20 13.69 -4.28
N ASN A 127 -2.37 13.31 -3.00
CA ASN A 127 -2.08 11.95 -2.55
C ASN A 127 -3.35 11.10 -2.67
N TYR A 128 -3.17 9.83 -3.05
CA TYR A 128 -4.27 8.90 -3.28
C TYR A 128 -4.26 7.79 -2.25
N ASN A 129 -5.42 7.50 -1.65
CA ASN A 129 -5.57 6.41 -0.69
C ASN A 129 -6.61 5.40 -1.20
N MET A 130 -6.30 4.12 -1.06
CA MET A 130 -7.26 3.05 -1.35
C MET A 130 -7.17 1.95 -0.32
N GLY A 131 -8.32 1.38 0.03
CA GLY A 131 -8.42 0.20 0.87
C GLY A 131 -8.60 -1.05 0.02
N VAL A 132 -7.87 -2.10 0.38
CA VAL A 132 -8.03 -3.47 -0.10
C VAL A 132 -8.66 -4.28 1.03
N ARG A 133 -9.76 -4.96 0.76
CA ARG A 133 -10.48 -5.74 1.78
C ARG A 133 -9.82 -7.07 2.11
N GLU A 134 -9.19 -7.69 1.12
CA GLU A 134 -8.66 -9.05 1.22
C GLU A 134 -7.25 -9.08 0.61
N GLN A 135 -6.27 -9.56 1.36
CA GLN A 135 -4.87 -9.65 0.92
C GLN A 135 -4.65 -10.73 -0.16
N ILE A 136 -5.61 -11.62 -0.37
CA ILE A 136 -5.55 -12.74 -1.35
C ILE A 136 -5.52 -12.28 -2.81
N ILE A 137 -5.73 -10.99 -3.07
CA ILE A 137 -5.63 -10.43 -4.43
C ILE A 137 -4.19 -10.51 -4.97
N PHE A 138 -3.19 -10.61 -4.07
CA PHE A 138 -1.80 -10.73 -4.43
C PHE A 138 -1.44 -12.20 -4.66
N PRO A 139 -0.87 -12.58 -5.83
CA PRO A 139 -0.46 -13.95 -6.12
C PRO A 139 0.61 -14.48 -5.16
N GLU A 140 1.34 -13.60 -4.48
CA GLU A 140 2.35 -13.96 -3.49
C GLU A 140 1.76 -14.58 -2.22
N ILE A 141 0.44 -14.44 -2.01
CA ILE A 141 -0.26 -15.02 -0.87
C ILE A 141 -0.89 -16.36 -1.28
N GLU A 142 -0.44 -17.44 -0.67
CA GLU A 142 -1.04 -18.77 -0.84
C GLU A 142 -2.31 -18.89 0.00
N PHE A 143 -3.46 -19.07 -0.66
CA PHE A 143 -4.77 -19.14 0.00
C PHE A 143 -4.84 -20.17 1.12
N GLU A 144 -4.20 -21.34 0.95
CA GLU A 144 -4.21 -22.43 1.94
C GLU A 144 -3.40 -22.11 3.20
N LYS A 145 -2.44 -21.18 3.13
CA LYS A 145 -1.60 -20.77 4.27
C LYS A 145 -2.16 -19.55 4.99
N VAL A 146 -3.23 -18.93 4.48
CA VAL A 146 -3.86 -17.77 5.11
C VAL A 146 -4.62 -18.22 6.35
N ASP A 147 -4.24 -17.66 7.50
CA ASP A 147 -4.90 -17.90 8.77
C ASP A 147 -6.20 -17.09 8.89
N ALA A 148 -6.19 -15.83 8.48
CA ALA A 148 -7.32 -14.92 8.50
C ALA A 148 -7.31 -13.96 7.31
N ILE A 149 -8.49 -13.59 6.82
CA ILE A 149 -8.63 -12.55 5.81
C ILE A 149 -8.39 -11.19 6.45
N ARG A 150 -7.41 -10.46 5.94
CA ARG A 150 -6.95 -9.15 6.42
C ARG A 150 -7.08 -8.11 5.32
N GLY A 151 -7.59 -6.95 5.71
CA GLY A 151 -7.56 -5.75 4.87
C GLY A 151 -6.20 -5.06 4.92
N MET A 152 -5.94 -4.21 3.93
CA MET A 152 -4.75 -3.36 3.84
C MET A 152 -5.12 -2.01 3.23
N ASP A 153 -4.50 -0.95 3.74
CA ASP A 153 -4.57 0.39 3.18
C ASP A 153 -3.30 0.67 2.37
N ILE A 154 -3.48 1.25 1.18
CA ILE A 154 -2.42 1.65 0.27
C ILE A 154 -2.51 3.16 0.09
N SER A 155 -1.44 3.87 0.49
CA SER A 155 -1.28 5.31 0.31
C SER A 155 -0.20 5.57 -0.73
N ILE A 156 -0.54 6.31 -1.79
CA ILE A 156 0.31 6.68 -2.93
C ILE A 156 0.55 8.18 -2.93
#